data_AF-A0A7V9G0X8-F1
#
_entry.id   AF-A0A7V9G0X8-F1
#
_cell.length_a   1.000
_cell.length_b   1.000
_cell.length_c   1.000
_cell.angle_alpha   90.00
_cell.angle_beta   90.00
_cell.angle_gamma   90.00
#
_symmetry.space_group_name_H-M   'P 1'
#
loop_
_entity.id
_entity.type
_entity.pdbx_description
1 polymer ?
#
loop_
_entity_poly.entity_id
_entity_poly.type
_entity_poly.pdbx_seq_one_letter_code
_entity_poly.pdbx_strand_id
1 'polypeptide(L)' 'MEAVSAAGGASAGASHRPVLALDIGGTKLAAGVVGSGRVHSFVVESTLADQGPERGLARLFELGRRAVADSGL' A
#
# COMPACT_ATOMS: atom_id res chain seq x y z
N MET A 1 -0.69 -8.26 -17.19
CA MET A 1 -0.78 -7.48 -15.94
C MET A 1 -0.71 -6.02 -16.33
N GLU A 2 -1.82 -5.28 -16.26
CA GLU A 2 -1.80 -3.84 -16.50
C GLU A 2 -1.41 -3.10 -15.21
N ALA A 3 -0.45 -2.18 -15.33
CA ALA A 3 -0.05 -1.29 -14.24
C ALA A 3 -1.07 -0.15 -14.12
N VAL A 4 -1.59 0.05 -12.90
CA VAL A 4 -2.51 1.15 -12.60
C VAL A 4 -1.69 2.45 -12.52
N SER A 5 -2.01 3.44 -13.37
CA SER A 5 -1.38 4.75 -13.38
C SER A 5 -1.99 5.65 -12.29
N ALA A 6 -1.18 6.11 -11.35
CA ALA A 6 -1.59 7.13 -10.38
C ALA A 6 -1.75 8.48 -11.11
N ALA A 7 -2.96 9.02 -11.12
CA ALA A 7 -3.23 10.33 -11.71
C ALA A 7 -2.41 11.42 -11.00
N GLY A 8 -1.51 12.05 -11.74
CA GLY A 8 -0.58 13.07 -11.25
C GLY A 8 -1.22 14.45 -11.19
N GLY A 9 -1.31 15.02 -9.98
CA GLY A 9 -1.40 16.46 -9.76
C GLY A 9 -0.05 16.97 -9.27
N ALA A 10 0.71 17.62 -10.15
CA ALA A 10 2.01 18.18 -9.79
C ALA A 10 1.85 19.48 -8.98
N SER A 11 2.40 19.51 -7.77
CA SER A 11 2.77 20.76 -7.09
C SER A 11 4.29 20.76 -6.91
N ALA A 12 4.94 21.70 -7.59
CA ALA A 12 6.38 21.90 -7.52
C ALA A 12 6.77 22.33 -6.10
N GLY A 13 7.64 21.54 -5.45
CA GLY A 13 8.36 21.96 -4.23
C GLY A 13 8.26 21.05 -3.02
N ALA A 14 7.48 19.97 -3.03
CA ALA A 14 7.52 19.00 -1.94
C ALA A 14 8.72 18.07 -2.14
N SER A 15 9.63 17.98 -1.16
CA SER A 15 10.56 16.84 -1.06
C SER A 15 9.71 15.57 -1.26
N HIS A 16 9.99 14.79 -2.30
CA HIS A 16 9.11 13.69 -2.71
C HIS A 16 9.24 12.52 -1.72
N ARG A 17 8.75 12.74 -0.50
CA ARG A 17 8.80 11.75 0.58
C ARG A 17 7.98 10.56 0.11
N PRO A 18 8.55 9.35 0.18
CA PRO A 18 7.80 8.14 -0.06
C PRO A 18 6.56 8.10 0.85
N VAL A 19 5.44 7.64 0.31
CA VAL A 19 4.18 7.48 1.03
C VAL A 19 3.82 6.00 1.12
N LEU A 20 3.28 5.59 2.26
CA LEU A 20 2.66 4.27 2.42
C LEU A 20 1.20 4.36 1.97
N ALA A 21 0.83 3.57 0.99
CA ALA A 21 -0.55 3.37 0.55
C ALA A 21 -1.12 2.08 1.16
N LEU A 22 -2.37 2.14 1.63
CA LEU A 22 -3.14 0.99 2.14
C LEU A 22 -4.46 0.88 1.35
N ASP A 23 -4.80 -0.33 0.92
CA ASP A 23 -6.05 -0.64 0.23
C ASP A 23 -6.79 -1.76 0.96
N ILE A 24 -8.08 -1.53 1.21
CA ILE A 24 -8.96 -2.43 1.95
C ILE A 24 -10.10 -2.84 1.02
N GLY A 25 -9.98 -4.02 0.42
CA GLY A 25 -11.05 -4.67 -0.33
C GLY A 25 -11.76 -5.74 0.49
N GLY A 26 -12.94 -6.15 0.05
CA GLY A 26 -13.68 -7.26 0.66
C GLY A 26 -13.02 -8.64 0.48
N THR A 27 -12.12 -8.78 -0.50
CA THR A 27 -11.40 -10.04 -0.79
C THR A 27 -9.89 -9.94 -0.63
N LYS A 28 -9.31 -8.75 -0.83
CA LYS A 28 -7.86 -8.53 -0.75
C LYS A 28 -7.54 -7.30 0.08
N LEU A 29 -6.43 -7.40 0.80
CA LEU A 29 -5.75 -6.27 1.43
C LEU A 29 -4.45 -6.04 0.68
N ALA A 30 -4.08 -4.79 0.44
CA ALA A 30 -2.82 -4.45 -0.20
C ALA A 30 -2.14 -3.28 0.50
N ALA A 31 -0.81 -3.29 0.45
CA ALA A 31 0.01 -2.18 0.92
C ALA A 31 1.22 -1.98 0.00
N GLY A 32 1.66 -0.74 -0.17
CA GLY A 32 2.85 -0.44 -0.96
C GLY A 32 3.43 0.93 -0.64
N VAL A 33 4.75 1.08 -0.79
CA VAL A 33 5.43 2.37 -0.66
C VAL A 33 5.65 2.96 -2.05
N VAL A 34 5.24 4.21 -2.27
CA VAL A 34 5.33 4.92 -3.56
C VAL A 34 6.07 6.23 -3.37
N GLY A 35 7.03 6.53 -4.26
CA GLY A 35 7.82 7.76 -4.22
C GLY A 35 8.39 8.08 -5.60
N SER A 36 8.49 9.36 -5.94
CA SER A 36 9.05 9.83 -7.23
C SER A 36 8.46 9.13 -8.46
N GLY A 37 7.16 8.83 -8.44
CA GLY A 37 6.46 8.12 -9.52
C GLY A 37 6.77 6.63 -9.63
N ARG A 38 7.48 6.03 -8.66
CA ARG A 38 7.85 4.61 -8.63
C ARG A 38 7.29 3.90 -7.39
N VAL A 39 6.93 2.63 -7.57
CA VAL A 39 6.62 1.71 -6.48
C VAL A 39 7.93 1.13 -5.92
N HIS A 40 8.19 1.36 -4.63
CA HIS A 40 9.33 0.83 -3.90
C HIS A 40 9.05 -0.57 -3.32
N SER A 41 7.82 -0.83 -2.91
CA SER A 41 7.36 -2.15 -2.44
C SER A 41 5.87 -2.33 -2.70
N PHE A 42 5.43 -3.59 -2.79
CA PHE A 42 4.03 -3.95 -2.94
C PHE A 42 3.78 -5.34 -2.40
N VAL A 43 2.84 -5.46 -1.45
CA VAL A 43 2.45 -6.71 -0.80
C VAL A 43 0.93 -6.81 -0.76
N VAL A 44 0.43 -8.04 -0.92
CA VAL A 44 -1.01 -8.35 -0.99
C VAL A 44 -1.29 -9.62 -0.21
N GLU A 45 -2.43 -9.66 0.49
CA GLU A 45 -2.94 -10.90 1.10
C GLU A 45 -4.48 -10.95 1.08
N SER A 46 -5.05 -12.09 1.45
CA SER A 46 -6.51 -12.26 1.55
C SER A 46 -7.09 -11.48 2.73
N THR A 47 -8.22 -10.80 2.52
CA THR A 47 -8.93 -10.10 3.61
C THR A 47 -9.44 -11.06 4.68
N LEU A 48 -9.84 -12.28 4.28
CA LEU A 48 -10.50 -13.29 5.12
C LEU A 48 -11.64 -12.64 5.94
N ALA A 49 -12.59 -12.04 5.22
CA ALA A 49 -13.64 -11.17 5.76
C ALA A 49 -14.59 -11.87 6.74
N ASP A 50 -14.70 -13.19 6.65
CA ASP A 50 -15.43 -14.07 7.57
C ASP A 50 -14.86 -14.04 9.00
N GLN A 51 -13.62 -13.59 9.16
CA GLN A 51 -12.95 -13.49 10.47
C GLN A 51 -13.19 -12.15 11.18
N GLY A 52 -13.99 -11.26 10.59
CA GLY A 52 -14.37 -9.97 11.18
C GLY A 52 -13.40 -8.81 10.89
N PRO A 53 -13.88 -7.56 11.01
CA PRO A 53 -13.14 -6.37 10.59
C PRO A 53 -11.88 -6.10 11.42
N GLU A 54 -11.87 -6.41 12.71
CA GLU A 54 -10.71 -6.19 13.60
C GLU A 54 -9.51 -7.03 13.16
N ARG A 55 -9.74 -8.30 12.79
CA ARG A 55 -8.69 -9.17 12.25
C ARG A 55 -8.21 -8.71 10.88
N GLY A 56 -9.12 -8.20 10.04
CA GLY A 56 -8.77 -7.56 8.77
C GLY A 56 -7.88 -6.34 8.93
N LEU A 57 -8.18 -5.46 9.90
CA LEU A 57 -7.38 -4.27 10.19
C LEU A 57 -6.00 -4.63 10.76
N ALA A 58 -5.93 -5.62 11.66
CA ALA A 58 -4.65 -6.10 12.19
C ALA A 58 -3.73 -6.63 11.07
N ARG A 59 -4.31 -7.40 10.14
CA ARG A 59 -3.65 -7.87 8.91
C ARG A 59 -3.17 -6.72 8.03
N LEU A 60 -4.03 -5.75 7.75
CA LEU A 60 -3.68 -4.58 6.94
C LEU A 60 -2.49 -3.80 7.53
N PHE A 61 -2.46 -3.59 8.84
CA PHE A 61 -1.33 -2.89 9.48
C PHE A 61 -0.05 -3.72 9.42
N GLU A 62 -0.15 -5.05 9.47
CA GLU A 62 1.01 -5.93 9.29
C GLU A 62 1.54 -5.90 7.86
N LEU A 63 0.65 -5.97 6.87
CA LEU A 63 0.97 -5.69 5.47
C LEU A 63 1.66 -4.33 5.30
N GLY A 64 1.15 -3.29 5.95
CA GLY A 64 1.75 -1.96 5.93
C GLY A 64 3.18 -1.95 6.48
N ARG A 65 3.42 -2.60 7.62
CA ARG A 65 4.77 -2.76 8.20
C ARG A 65 5.71 -3.52 7.26
N ARG A 66 5.24 -4.62 6.66
CA ARG A 66 5.99 -5.39 5.67
C ARG A 66 6.32 -4.57 4.43
N ALA A 67 5.36 -3.81 3.91
CA ALA A 67 5.59 -2.93 2.77
C ALA A 67 6.70 -1.90 3.06
N VAL A 68 6.71 -1.30 4.25
CA VAL A 68 7.79 -0.37 4.64
C VAL A 68 9.13 -1.10 4.73
N ALA A 69 9.19 -2.26 5.40
CA ALA A 69 10.43 -3.04 5.52
C ALA A 69 10.98 -3.48 4.15
N ASP A 70 10.10 -3.89 3.23
CA ASP A 70 10.47 -4.35 1.88
C ASP A 70 10.83 -3.20 0.93
N SER A 71 10.59 -1.94 1.31
CA SER A 71 10.79 -0.77 0.43
C SER A 71 12.26 -0.36 0.25
N GLY A 72 13.14 -0.80 1.15
CA GLY A 72 14.57 -0.43 1.14
C GLY A 72 14.84 1.06 1.41
N LEU A 73 13.91 1.75 2.08
CA LEU A 73 13.96 3.18 2.42
C LEU A 73 14.14 3.41 3.93
#